data_AF-A0A850M6Z1-F1
#
_entry.id   AF-A0A850M6Z1-F1
#
_cell.length_a   1.000
_cell.length_b   1.000
_cell.length_c   1.000
_cell.angle_alpha   90.00
_cell.angle_beta   90.00
_cell.angle_gamma   90.00
#
_symmetry.space_group_name_H-M   'P 1'
#
loop_
_entity.id
_entity.type
_entity.pdbx_description
1 polymer ?
#
loop_
_entity_poly.entity_id
_entity_poly.type
_entity_poly.pdbx_seq_one_letter_code
_entity_poly.pdbx_strand_id
1 'polypeptide(L)'
;MHGSFYINLAAIEENKIGLAKEHIKQGVRVAAAASGNLIFHAGYFQKLSHEIAIKKSINLLNSVELSDPGMIFLETPGKLNVIGDLSEMLEIAAQTGVRIGIDFSHYYARSQGNLRTKSDVVKLFTTIENAISQKYFHMHISGIEYTKKGEKQHRSFENSEFPVEMIIQALQDVGFSGTLICESPKRWEGDTELLLQLIRGEKKQLARKKRVTLYDFFK
;
A
#
# COMPACT_ATOMS: atom_id res chain seq x y z
N MET A 1 -1.38 -4.67 11.90
CA MET A 1 0.04 -4.98 12.16
C MET A 1 0.76 -5.03 10.84
N HIS A 2 1.88 -4.33 10.68
CA HIS A 2 2.73 -4.50 9.50
C HIS A 2 3.61 -5.74 9.68
N GLY A 3 3.72 -6.57 8.65
CA GLY A 3 4.53 -7.77 8.62
C GLY A 3 6.03 -7.48 8.53
N SER A 4 6.83 -8.50 8.79
CA SER A 4 8.29 -8.40 8.76
C SER A 4 8.82 -8.11 7.36
N PHE A 5 9.84 -7.24 7.25
CA PHE A 5 10.58 -7.01 5.99
C PHE A 5 11.33 -8.26 5.49
N TYR A 6 11.42 -9.31 6.30
CA TYR A 6 11.98 -10.61 5.88
C TYR A 6 11.00 -11.46 5.07
N ILE A 7 9.71 -11.09 5.00
CA ILE A 7 8.74 -11.79 4.16
C ILE A 7 9.04 -11.50 2.69
N ASN A 8 9.32 -12.56 1.92
CA ASN A 8 9.35 -12.51 0.46
C ASN A 8 8.65 -13.76 -0.07
N LEU A 9 7.46 -13.59 -0.66
CA LEU A 9 6.62 -14.69 -1.13
C LEU A 9 7.25 -15.45 -2.31
N ALA A 10 8.18 -14.81 -3.02
CA ALA A 10 8.92 -15.41 -4.13
C ALA A 10 10.34 -15.88 -3.74
N ALA A 11 10.64 -16.06 -2.44
CA ALA A 11 11.95 -16.52 -1.99
C ALA A 11 12.41 -17.81 -2.72
N ILE A 12 13.71 -17.85 -3.03
CA ILE A 12 14.34 -19.00 -3.73
C ILE A 12 15.00 -19.96 -2.74
N GLU A 13 15.64 -19.44 -1.69
CA GLU A 13 16.34 -20.23 -0.70
C GLU A 13 15.36 -20.84 0.31
N GLU A 14 15.50 -22.14 0.60
CA GLU A 14 14.56 -22.91 1.44
C GLU A 14 14.43 -22.34 2.86
N ASN A 15 15.55 -21.91 3.45
CA ASN A 15 15.55 -21.25 4.77
C ASN A 15 14.71 -19.96 4.76
N LYS A 16 14.77 -19.16 3.69
CA LYS A 16 13.98 -17.92 3.55
C LYS A 16 12.51 -18.21 3.31
N ILE A 17 12.19 -19.28 2.58
CA ILE A 17 10.81 -19.77 2.42
C ILE A 17 10.24 -20.15 3.80
N GLY A 18 10.98 -20.94 4.58
CA GLY A 18 10.57 -21.31 5.94
C GLY A 18 10.35 -20.10 6.85
N LEU A 19 11.30 -19.16 6.87
CA LEU A 19 11.19 -17.92 7.66
C LEU A 19 9.99 -17.07 7.25
N ALA A 20 9.71 -16.94 5.95
CA ALA A 20 8.55 -16.19 5.47
C ALA A 20 7.24 -16.81 5.98
N LYS A 21 7.09 -18.15 5.92
CA LYS A 21 5.90 -18.84 6.45
C LYS A 21 5.72 -18.62 7.95
N GLU A 22 6.80 -18.71 8.72
CA GLU A 22 6.74 -18.50 10.17
C GLU A 22 6.39 -17.05 10.53
N HIS A 23 6.97 -16.07 9.82
CA HIS A 23 6.59 -14.67 9.99
C HIS A 23 5.11 -14.40 9.65
N ILE A 24 4.58 -15.04 8.60
CA ILE A 24 3.16 -14.93 8.25
C ILE A 24 2.28 -15.51 9.36
N LYS A 25 2.54 -16.74 9.82
CA LYS A 25 1.78 -17.39 10.90
C LYS A 25 1.78 -16.57 12.18
N GLN A 26 2.96 -16.12 12.61
CA GLN A 26 3.10 -15.29 13.81
C GLN A 26 2.41 -13.94 13.63
N GLY A 27 2.56 -13.30 12.46
CA GLY A 27 1.92 -12.03 12.15
C GLY A 27 0.40 -12.12 12.19
N VAL A 28 -0.20 -13.16 11.61
CA VAL A 28 -1.65 -13.38 11.65
C VAL A 28 -2.12 -13.59 13.09
N ARG A 29 -1.42 -14.44 13.85
CA ARG A 29 -1.75 -14.68 15.27
C ARG A 29 -1.73 -13.40 16.10
N VAL A 30 -0.68 -12.58 15.95
CA VAL A 30 -0.54 -11.32 16.71
C VAL A 30 -1.57 -10.29 16.26
N ALA A 31 -1.80 -10.15 14.95
CA ALA A 31 -2.83 -9.26 14.43
C ALA A 31 -4.23 -9.65 14.92
N ALA A 32 -4.57 -10.94 14.91
CA ALA A 32 -5.83 -11.46 15.45
C ALA A 32 -6.00 -11.14 16.95
N ALA A 33 -4.95 -11.35 17.75
CA ALA A 33 -4.97 -11.00 19.17
C ALA A 33 -5.20 -9.49 19.42
N ALA A 34 -4.81 -8.64 18.47
CA ALA A 34 -5.03 -7.19 18.50
C ALA A 34 -6.33 -6.75 17.79
N SER A 35 -7.22 -7.68 17.40
CA SER A 35 -8.43 -7.40 16.61
C SER A 35 -8.15 -6.62 15.32
N GLY A 36 -7.02 -6.89 14.68
CA GLY A 36 -6.58 -6.25 13.44
C GLY A 36 -6.16 -7.24 12.37
N ASN A 37 -5.66 -6.68 11.27
CA ASN A 37 -5.19 -7.45 10.11
C ASN A 37 -3.66 -7.43 10.01
N LEU A 38 -3.08 -8.42 9.32
CA LEU A 38 -1.68 -8.45 8.93
C LEU A 38 -1.54 -7.83 7.54
N ILE A 39 -0.72 -6.79 7.39
CA ILE A 39 -0.42 -6.16 6.10
C ILE A 39 1.08 -6.25 5.79
N PHE A 40 1.46 -6.60 4.56
CA PHE A 40 2.88 -6.59 4.15
C PHE A 40 3.04 -6.56 2.64
N HIS A 41 4.24 -6.19 2.17
CA HIS A 41 4.62 -6.24 0.76
C HIS A 41 4.88 -7.69 0.30
N ALA A 42 4.40 -8.07 -0.88
CA ALA A 42 4.57 -9.42 -1.43
C ALA A 42 6.05 -9.86 -1.60
N GLY A 43 6.95 -8.89 -1.81
CA GLY A 43 8.39 -9.12 -1.89
C GLY A 43 8.97 -8.83 -3.27
N TYR A 44 10.11 -9.46 -3.58
CA TYR A 44 10.94 -9.12 -4.73
C TYR A 44 11.00 -10.28 -5.72
N PHE A 45 10.97 -9.97 -7.03
CA PHE A 45 11.19 -10.94 -8.11
C PHE A 45 12.56 -11.64 -8.03
N GLN A 46 13.57 -11.01 -7.42
CA GLN A 46 14.95 -11.49 -7.39
C GLN A 46 15.49 -11.68 -8.82
N LYS A 47 15.75 -12.93 -9.22
CA LYS A 47 16.20 -13.32 -10.57
C LYS A 47 15.12 -14.09 -11.35
N LEU A 48 13.90 -14.15 -10.81
CA LEU A 48 12.78 -14.87 -11.41
C LEU A 48 12.06 -13.98 -12.42
N SER A 49 11.42 -14.60 -13.42
CA SER A 49 10.42 -13.92 -14.22
C SER A 49 9.21 -13.57 -13.36
N HIS A 50 8.39 -12.63 -13.83
CA HIS A 50 7.16 -12.22 -13.14
C HIS A 50 6.26 -13.43 -12.90
N GLU A 51 5.94 -14.19 -13.95
CA GLU A 51 5.10 -15.40 -13.88
C GLU A 51 5.57 -16.41 -12.82
N ILE A 52 6.88 -16.71 -12.78
CA ILE A 52 7.43 -17.67 -11.81
C ILE A 52 7.32 -17.12 -10.39
N ALA A 53 7.56 -15.82 -10.19
CA ALA A 53 7.45 -15.19 -8.88
C ALA A 53 6.00 -15.16 -8.36
N ILE A 54 5.03 -14.89 -9.24
CA ILE A 54 3.59 -14.92 -8.90
C ILE A 54 3.16 -16.34 -8.51
N LYS A 55 3.51 -17.33 -9.33
CA LYS A 55 3.22 -18.75 -9.04
C LYS A 55 3.84 -19.20 -7.72
N LYS A 56 5.08 -18.79 -7.43
CA LYS A 56 5.73 -19.07 -6.14
C LYS A 56 4.99 -18.40 -4.98
N SER A 57 4.55 -17.16 -5.17
CA SER A 57 3.83 -16.42 -4.13
C SER A 57 2.50 -17.09 -3.77
N ILE A 58 1.74 -17.52 -4.77
CA ILE A 58 0.50 -18.29 -4.61
C ILE A 58 0.78 -19.59 -3.86
N ASN A 59 1.78 -20.37 -4.30
CA ASN A 59 2.13 -21.64 -3.68
C ASN A 59 2.58 -21.46 -2.22
N LEU A 60 3.35 -20.42 -1.92
CA LEU A 60 3.81 -20.17 -0.56
C LEU A 60 2.63 -19.84 0.34
N LEU A 61 1.76 -18.90 -0.05
CA LEU A 61 0.58 -18.52 0.72
C LEU A 61 -0.35 -19.72 0.96
N ASN A 62 -0.66 -20.50 -0.08
CA ASN A 62 -1.51 -21.70 0.03
C ASN A 62 -0.89 -22.81 0.88
N SER A 63 0.44 -22.82 1.05
CA SER A 63 1.13 -23.75 1.95
C SER A 63 1.17 -23.30 3.41
N VAL A 64 0.74 -22.07 3.71
CA VAL A 64 0.55 -21.61 5.09
C VAL A 64 -0.86 -21.98 5.52
N GLU A 65 -0.99 -22.97 6.40
CA GLU A 65 -2.27 -23.35 6.98
C GLU A 65 -2.79 -22.23 7.90
N LEU A 66 -3.78 -21.47 7.42
CA LEU A 66 -4.43 -20.36 8.11
C LEU A 66 -5.93 -20.63 8.20
N SER A 67 -6.55 -20.28 9.33
CA SER A 67 -8.01 -20.40 9.49
C SER A 67 -8.79 -19.37 8.66
N ASP A 68 -8.22 -18.19 8.45
CA ASP A 68 -8.80 -17.13 7.62
C ASP A 68 -7.68 -16.39 6.85
N PRO A 69 -7.45 -16.69 5.57
CA PRO A 69 -6.49 -15.96 4.74
C PRO A 69 -6.92 -14.50 4.50
N GLY A 70 -8.20 -14.17 4.68
CA GLY A 70 -8.74 -12.81 4.52
C GLY A 70 -8.22 -11.82 5.57
N MET A 71 -7.52 -12.28 6.59
CA MET A 71 -6.80 -11.44 7.56
C MET A 71 -5.49 -10.85 6.99
N ILE A 72 -5.00 -11.39 5.87
CA ILE A 72 -3.77 -10.94 5.22
C ILE A 72 -4.10 -9.93 4.14
N PHE A 73 -3.39 -8.81 4.14
CA PHE A 73 -3.44 -7.76 3.13
C PHE A 73 -2.07 -7.65 2.46
N LEU A 74 -2.00 -7.90 1.16
CA LEU A 74 -0.81 -7.59 0.37
C LEU A 74 -0.83 -6.11 0.04
N GLU A 75 0.16 -5.38 0.52
CA GLU A 75 0.26 -3.94 0.33
C GLU A 75 0.81 -3.58 -1.06
N THR A 76 0.18 -2.62 -1.73
CA THR A 76 0.68 -2.07 -2.99
C THR A 76 2.02 -1.36 -2.76
N PRO A 77 3.11 -1.76 -3.42
CA PRO A 77 4.43 -1.17 -3.19
C PRO A 77 4.72 0.03 -4.09
N GLY A 78 5.56 0.94 -3.62
CA GLY A 78 5.90 2.15 -4.37
C GLY A 78 7.02 1.96 -5.39
N LYS A 79 7.91 0.97 -5.19
CA LYS A 79 9.02 0.66 -6.11
C LYS A 79 8.54 -0.16 -7.32
N LEU A 80 9.16 -0.01 -8.48
CA LEU A 80 8.78 -0.76 -9.69
C LEU A 80 9.40 -2.17 -9.77
N ASN A 81 10.55 -2.39 -9.13
CA ASN A 81 11.30 -3.65 -9.23
C ASN A 81 10.90 -4.71 -8.19
N VAL A 82 9.65 -4.66 -7.75
CA VAL A 82 9.09 -5.55 -6.71
C VAL A 82 7.71 -6.04 -7.16
N ILE A 83 7.28 -7.18 -6.62
CA ILE A 83 5.98 -7.78 -6.90
C ILE A 83 4.91 -6.84 -6.38
N GLY A 84 3.98 -6.41 -7.24
CA GLY A 84 2.96 -5.49 -6.79
C GLY A 84 2.26 -4.65 -7.86
N ASP A 85 2.33 -5.05 -9.14
CA ASP A 85 1.34 -4.51 -10.08
C ASP A 85 -0.05 -5.01 -9.69
N LEU A 86 -1.06 -4.15 -9.85
CA LEU A 86 -2.41 -4.46 -9.37
C LEU A 86 -2.94 -5.76 -9.97
N SER A 87 -2.69 -6.03 -11.25
CA SER A 87 -3.09 -7.29 -11.89
C SER A 87 -2.42 -8.52 -11.26
N GLU A 88 -1.12 -8.43 -10.95
CA GLU A 88 -0.36 -9.50 -10.29
C GLU A 88 -0.91 -9.77 -8.88
N MET A 89 -1.17 -8.71 -8.13
CA MET A 89 -1.68 -8.85 -6.76
C MET A 89 -3.10 -9.42 -6.75
N LEU A 90 -3.95 -9.02 -7.70
CA LEU A 90 -5.30 -9.58 -7.85
C LEU A 90 -5.27 -11.06 -8.24
N GLU A 91 -4.32 -11.47 -9.09
CA GLU A 91 -4.12 -12.89 -9.41
C GLU A 91 -3.74 -13.70 -8.15
N ILE A 92 -2.82 -13.18 -7.33
CA ILE A 92 -2.44 -13.81 -6.07
C ILE A 92 -3.65 -13.89 -5.12
N ALA A 93 -4.35 -12.77 -4.94
CA ALA A 93 -5.49 -12.68 -4.03
C ALA A 93 -6.62 -13.64 -4.42
N ALA A 94 -6.99 -13.70 -5.70
CA ALA A 94 -8.05 -14.57 -6.20
C ALA A 94 -7.76 -16.06 -5.97
N GLN A 95 -6.49 -16.47 -5.99
CA GLN A 95 -6.08 -17.89 -5.84
C GLN A 95 -5.73 -18.30 -4.41
N THR A 96 -5.63 -17.34 -3.47
CA THR A 96 -5.17 -17.61 -2.09
C THR A 96 -6.14 -17.12 -1.03
N GLY A 97 -7.12 -16.29 -1.39
CA GLY A 97 -8.10 -15.71 -0.47
C GLY A 97 -7.54 -14.56 0.37
N VAL A 98 -6.29 -14.14 0.16
CA VAL A 98 -5.77 -12.91 0.78
C VAL A 98 -6.40 -11.67 0.15
N ARG A 99 -6.28 -10.54 0.84
CA ARG A 99 -6.83 -9.24 0.44
C ARG A 99 -5.74 -8.29 -0.06
N ILE A 100 -6.15 -7.18 -0.65
CA ILE A 100 -5.27 -6.11 -1.13
C ILE A 100 -5.29 -4.95 -0.13
N GLY A 101 -4.11 -4.59 0.38
CA GLY A 101 -3.87 -3.34 1.11
C GLY A 101 -3.44 -2.24 0.14
N ILE A 102 -4.01 -1.05 0.27
CA ILE A 102 -3.69 0.08 -0.62
C ILE A 102 -2.87 1.10 0.15
N ASP A 103 -1.60 1.25 -0.20
CA ASP A 103 -0.86 2.46 0.11
C ASP A 103 -1.04 3.44 -1.06
N PHE A 104 -1.77 4.53 -0.82
CA PHE A 104 -2.03 5.54 -1.85
C PHE A 104 -0.76 6.27 -2.30
N SER A 105 0.19 6.45 -1.39
CA SER A 105 1.47 7.12 -1.63
C SER A 105 2.36 6.26 -2.52
N HIS A 106 2.41 4.96 -2.24
CA HIS A 106 3.03 3.96 -3.10
C HIS A 106 2.37 3.89 -4.47
N TYR A 107 1.04 3.79 -4.53
CA TYR A 107 0.32 3.75 -5.80
C TYR A 107 0.58 5.00 -6.65
N TYR A 108 0.55 6.18 -6.03
CA TYR A 108 0.91 7.45 -6.70
C TYR A 108 2.36 7.45 -7.20
N ALA A 109 3.32 6.99 -6.40
CA ALA A 109 4.73 6.92 -6.81
C ALA A 109 4.98 5.91 -7.93
N ARG A 110 4.44 4.68 -7.80
CA ARG A 110 4.58 3.59 -8.79
C ARG A 110 4.00 4.02 -10.12
N SER A 111 2.83 4.65 -10.10
CA SER A 111 2.11 5.12 -11.29
C SER A 111 2.66 6.42 -11.88
N GLN A 112 3.77 6.95 -11.36
CA GLN A 112 4.41 8.20 -11.79
C GLN A 112 3.50 9.44 -11.65
N GLY A 113 2.70 9.47 -10.59
CA GLY A 113 1.78 10.55 -10.26
C GLY A 113 0.40 10.41 -10.89
N ASN A 114 0.02 9.19 -11.30
CA ASN A 114 -1.30 8.88 -11.83
C ASN A 114 -2.24 8.45 -10.70
N LEU A 115 -2.73 9.45 -9.98
CA LEU A 115 -3.88 9.38 -9.08
C LEU A 115 -4.39 10.82 -8.91
N ARG A 116 -4.89 11.40 -10.02
CA ARG A 116 -5.08 12.86 -10.16
C ARG A 116 -6.50 13.31 -9.91
N THR A 117 -7.45 12.40 -10.07
CA THR A 117 -8.88 12.68 -9.94
C THR A 117 -9.53 11.71 -8.98
N LYS A 118 -10.68 12.10 -8.43
CA LYS A 118 -11.48 11.23 -7.58
C LYS A 118 -11.90 9.95 -8.31
N SER A 119 -12.16 10.05 -9.62
CA SER A 119 -12.52 8.89 -10.45
C SER A 119 -11.41 7.84 -10.51
N ASP A 120 -10.14 8.25 -10.45
CA ASP A 120 -9.02 7.29 -10.42
C ASP A 120 -9.04 6.46 -9.14
N VAL A 121 -9.36 7.08 -8.01
CA VAL A 121 -9.58 6.38 -6.73
C VAL A 121 -10.77 5.44 -6.83
N VAL A 122 -11.93 5.92 -7.30
CA VAL A 122 -13.13 5.06 -7.46
C VAL A 122 -12.86 3.84 -8.33
N LYS A 123 -12.14 4.03 -9.44
CA LYS A 123 -11.74 2.94 -10.35
C LYS A 123 -10.84 1.91 -9.65
N LEU A 124 -9.90 2.35 -8.82
CA LEU A 124 -9.03 1.45 -8.05
C LEU A 124 -9.86 0.54 -7.13
N PHE A 125 -10.76 1.12 -6.33
CA PHE A 125 -11.66 0.36 -5.44
C PHE A 125 -12.57 -0.58 -6.23
N THR A 126 -13.23 -0.09 -7.27
CA THR A 126 -14.15 -0.87 -8.10
C THR A 126 -13.43 -2.05 -8.77
N THR A 127 -12.18 -1.86 -9.21
CA THR A 127 -11.37 -2.93 -9.81
C THR A 127 -11.10 -4.04 -8.80
N ILE A 128 -10.74 -3.68 -7.57
CA ILE A 128 -10.47 -4.65 -6.49
C ILE A 128 -11.76 -5.36 -6.06
N GLU A 129 -12.84 -4.61 -5.88
CA GLU A 129 -14.16 -5.16 -5.53
C GLU A 129 -14.67 -6.15 -6.56
N ASN A 130 -14.60 -5.81 -7.85
CA ASN A 130 -15.06 -6.70 -8.91
C ASN A 130 -14.21 -7.97 -9.05
N ALA A 131 -12.90 -7.88 -8.77
CA ALA A 131 -11.99 -9.01 -8.94
C ALA A 131 -12.04 -10.00 -7.76
N ILE A 132 -12.15 -9.52 -6.52
CA ILE A 132 -12.03 -10.36 -5.32
C ILE A 132 -13.12 -10.11 -4.27
N SER A 133 -14.18 -9.37 -4.59
CA SER A 133 -15.31 -9.06 -3.69
C SER A 133 -14.91 -8.42 -2.35
N GLN A 134 -13.76 -7.76 -2.29
CA GLN A 134 -13.24 -7.13 -1.08
C GLN A 134 -13.97 -5.82 -0.79
N LYS A 135 -14.65 -5.74 0.36
CA LYS A 135 -15.36 -4.53 0.81
C LYS A 135 -14.67 -3.77 1.94
N TYR A 136 -13.80 -4.47 2.68
CA TYR A 136 -13.01 -3.88 3.76
C TYR A 136 -11.59 -3.62 3.28
N PHE A 137 -11.10 -2.39 3.47
CA PHE A 137 -9.77 -1.98 3.02
C PHE A 137 -8.85 -1.64 4.19
N HIS A 138 -7.64 -2.17 4.16
CA HIS A 138 -6.53 -1.69 4.96
C HIS A 138 -5.70 -0.76 4.08
N MET A 139 -5.56 0.50 4.48
CA MET A 139 -4.93 1.51 3.66
C MET A 139 -3.88 2.31 4.42
N HIS A 140 -2.84 2.69 3.71
CA HIS A 140 -1.80 3.59 4.19
C HIS A 140 -1.80 4.88 3.37
N ILE A 141 -1.37 5.97 4.01
CA ILE A 141 -1.28 7.28 3.38
C ILE A 141 -0.16 8.11 4.00
N SER A 142 0.56 8.81 3.14
CA SER A 142 1.73 9.61 3.46
C SER A 142 2.01 10.63 2.34
N GLY A 143 2.82 11.64 2.60
CA GLY A 143 3.50 12.32 1.50
C GLY A 143 4.53 11.38 0.87
N ILE A 144 4.88 11.58 -0.39
CA ILE A 144 5.85 10.72 -1.07
C ILE A 144 6.81 11.52 -1.96
N GLU A 145 8.07 11.10 -1.96
CA GLU A 145 9.07 11.47 -2.95
C GLU A 145 9.37 10.23 -3.81
N TYR A 146 9.39 10.39 -5.13
CA TYR A 146 9.61 9.29 -6.06
C TYR A 146 10.48 9.71 -7.25
N THR A 147 11.01 8.72 -7.94
CA THR A 147 11.84 8.85 -9.13
C THR A 147 11.21 8.04 -10.27
N LYS A 148 11.87 8.01 -11.43
CA LYS A 148 11.50 7.11 -12.53
C LYS A 148 11.49 5.63 -12.15
N LYS A 149 12.13 5.25 -11.03
CA LYS A 149 12.15 3.87 -10.51
C LYS A 149 11.02 3.59 -9.49
N GLY A 150 10.11 4.54 -9.31
CA GLY A 150 9.09 4.51 -8.27
C GLY A 150 9.56 5.21 -7.00
N GLU A 151 8.99 4.81 -5.88
CA GLU A 151 9.25 5.38 -4.55
C GLU A 151 10.74 5.56 -4.24
N LYS A 152 11.05 6.73 -3.67
CA LYS A 152 12.32 7.01 -3.01
C LYS A 152 12.17 6.97 -1.49
N GLN A 153 11.20 7.70 -0.94
CA GLN A 153 10.87 7.68 0.48
C GLN A 153 9.56 8.41 0.77
N HIS A 154 8.91 8.03 1.87
CA HIS A 154 7.81 8.77 2.47
C HIS A 154 8.26 10.16 2.94
N ARG A 155 7.36 11.14 2.85
CA ARG A 155 7.54 12.54 3.21
C ARG A 155 6.31 13.03 3.98
N SER A 156 6.41 14.18 4.63
CA SER A 156 5.20 14.84 5.11
C SER A 156 4.37 15.35 3.92
N PHE A 157 3.07 15.54 4.13
CA PHE A 157 2.19 16.04 3.06
C PHE A 157 2.63 17.41 2.53
N GLU A 158 3.10 18.30 3.41
CA GLU A 158 3.66 19.62 3.08
C GLU A 158 4.87 19.56 2.12
N ASN A 159 5.69 18.50 2.25
CA ASN A 159 6.93 18.31 1.48
C ASN A 159 6.75 17.33 0.32
N SER A 160 5.51 17.15 -0.15
CA SER A 160 5.18 16.24 -1.25
C SER A 160 4.18 16.88 -2.22
N GLU A 161 4.16 16.37 -3.45
CA GLU A 161 3.12 16.69 -4.43
C GLU A 161 1.89 15.78 -4.30
N PHE A 162 1.94 14.77 -3.44
CA PHE A 162 0.85 13.83 -3.21
C PHE A 162 -0.48 14.56 -2.93
N PRO A 163 -1.57 14.26 -3.65
CA PRO A 163 -2.82 15.03 -3.60
C PRO A 163 -3.73 14.58 -2.45
N VAL A 164 -3.25 14.68 -1.20
CA VAL A 164 -3.95 14.14 -0.02
C VAL A 164 -5.38 14.64 0.13
N GLU A 165 -5.64 15.93 -0.13
CA GLU A 165 -7.00 16.50 -0.02
C GLU A 165 -7.97 15.84 -0.99
N MET A 166 -7.53 15.59 -2.23
CA MET A 166 -8.34 14.92 -3.25
C MET A 166 -8.59 13.46 -2.90
N ILE A 167 -7.58 12.75 -2.38
CA ILE A 167 -7.71 11.35 -1.95
C ILE A 167 -8.73 11.21 -0.83
N ILE A 168 -8.61 12.01 0.23
CA ILE A 168 -9.56 11.95 1.35
C ILE A 168 -10.98 12.29 0.90
N GLN A 169 -11.13 13.27 0.01
CA GLN A 169 -12.44 13.61 -0.52
C GLN A 169 -13.03 12.49 -1.40
N ALA A 170 -12.20 11.82 -2.21
CA ALA A 170 -12.64 10.66 -3.00
C ALA A 170 -13.08 9.50 -2.10
N LEU A 171 -12.33 9.26 -1.02
CA LEU A 171 -12.65 8.24 -0.03
C LEU A 171 -13.99 8.51 0.68
N GLN A 172 -14.27 9.77 1.04
CA GLN A 172 -15.57 10.17 1.58
C GLN A 172 -16.72 9.94 0.59
N ASP A 173 -16.51 10.27 -0.69
CA ASP A 173 -17.53 10.10 -1.74
C ASP A 173 -17.84 8.62 -2.01
N VAL A 174 -16.84 7.73 -1.94
CA VAL A 174 -17.01 6.28 -2.12
C VAL A 174 -17.69 5.62 -0.92
N GLY A 175 -17.50 6.17 0.29
CA GLY A 175 -18.03 5.57 1.51
C GLY A 175 -17.35 4.24 1.85
N PHE A 176 -16.02 4.21 1.82
CA PHE A 176 -15.26 2.97 2.09
C PHE A 176 -15.42 2.49 3.54
N SER A 177 -15.37 1.16 3.73
CA SER A 177 -15.21 0.54 5.05
C SER A 177 -13.76 0.11 5.21
N GLY A 178 -13.07 0.59 6.24
CA GLY A 178 -11.66 0.25 6.38
C GLY A 178 -10.89 0.98 7.46
N THR A 179 -9.59 0.70 7.49
CA THR A 179 -8.60 1.42 8.30
C THR A 179 -7.72 2.26 7.38
N LEU A 180 -7.51 3.52 7.73
CA LEU A 180 -6.54 4.40 7.08
C LEU A 180 -5.43 4.75 8.08
N ILE A 181 -4.19 4.40 7.77
CA ILE A 181 -3.01 4.62 8.62
C ILE A 181 -2.13 5.72 8.01
N CYS A 182 -1.76 6.71 8.83
CA CYS A 182 -0.82 7.76 8.45
C CYS A 182 0.62 7.29 8.66
N GLU A 183 1.38 7.09 7.59
CA GLU A 183 2.77 6.64 7.63
C GLU A 183 3.79 7.77 7.46
N SER A 184 3.31 9.02 7.42
CA SER A 184 4.16 10.20 7.35
C SER A 184 5.25 10.20 8.43
N PRO A 185 6.48 10.66 8.11
CA PRO A 185 7.50 10.95 9.12
C PRO A 185 7.04 12.03 10.12
N LYS A 186 6.07 12.86 9.74
CA LYS A 186 5.44 13.90 10.59
C LYS A 186 4.07 13.50 11.13
N ARG A 187 3.74 12.20 11.20
CA ARG A 187 2.43 11.71 11.65
C ARG A 187 2.00 12.28 13.01
N TRP A 188 2.93 12.49 13.94
CA TRP A 188 2.68 13.07 15.27
C TRP A 188 2.87 14.59 15.33
N GLU A 189 3.29 15.22 14.23
CA GLU A 189 3.58 16.66 14.12
C GLU A 189 2.54 17.38 13.24
N GLY A 190 1.31 16.86 13.21
CA GLY A 190 0.17 17.52 12.56
C GLY A 190 -0.35 16.83 11.29
N ASP A 191 0.40 15.91 10.66
CA ASP A 191 -0.09 15.24 9.45
C ASP A 191 -1.31 14.35 9.73
N THR A 192 -1.36 13.67 10.89
CA THR A 192 -2.56 12.92 11.30
C THR A 192 -3.72 13.85 11.63
N GLU A 193 -3.46 14.99 12.28
CA GLU A 193 -4.49 15.98 12.60
C GLU A 193 -5.10 16.58 11.32
N LEU A 194 -4.27 16.88 10.32
CA LEU A 194 -4.74 17.30 9.01
C LEU A 194 -5.67 16.26 8.36
N LEU A 195 -5.30 14.97 8.42
CA LEU A 195 -6.16 13.90 7.89
C LEU A 195 -7.51 13.88 8.60
N LEU A 196 -7.53 14.02 9.94
CA LEU A 196 -8.77 14.07 10.71
C LEU A 196 -9.64 15.27 10.31
N GLN A 197 -9.03 16.45 10.12
CA GLN A 197 -9.74 17.65 9.66
C GLN A 197 -10.36 17.45 8.27
N LEU A 198 -9.59 16.90 7.32
CA LEU A 198 -10.08 16.58 5.98
C LEU A 198 -11.21 15.54 6.02
N ILE A 199 -11.07 14.48 6.83
CA ILE A 199 -12.09 13.43 7.02
C ILE A 199 -13.38 14.00 7.65
N ARG A 200 -13.28 15.05 8.46
CA ARG A 200 -14.44 15.79 9.01
C ARG A 200 -15.07 16.76 8.00
N GLY A 201 -14.50 16.87 6.79
CA GLY A 201 -15.01 17.73 5.72
C GLY A 201 -14.53 19.18 5.80
N GLU A 202 -13.52 19.47 6.63
CA GLU A 202 -12.92 20.81 6.68
C GLU A 202 -12.20 21.11 5.36
N LYS A 203 -12.48 22.27 4.78
CA LYS A 203 -11.77 22.75 3.59
C LYS A 203 -10.38 23.26 3.99
N LYS A 204 -9.42 22.36 4.08
CA LYS A 204 -8.00 22.67 4.24
C LYS A 204 -7.31 22.60 2.89
N GLN A 205 -6.44 23.56 2.62
CA GLN A 205 -5.50 23.47 1.52
C GLN A 205 -4.11 23.54 2.13
N LEU A 206 -3.30 22.51 1.90
CA LEU A 206 -1.93 22.49 2.39
C LEU A 206 -1.11 23.59 1.73
N ALA A 207 -0.50 24.43 2.55
CA ALA A 207 0.57 25.31 2.11
C ALA A 207 1.80 24.44 1.79
N ARG A 208 1.97 24.06 0.52
CA ARG A 208 3.11 23.27 0.08
C ARG A 208 4.35 24.12 0.02
N LYS A 209 5.50 23.57 0.41
CA LYS A 209 6.78 24.28 0.21
C LYS A 209 7.00 24.51 -1.27
N LYS A 210 7.23 25.77 -1.64
CA LYS A 210 7.57 26.15 -3.01
C LYS A 210 8.81 25.36 -3.43
N ARG A 211 8.74 24.64 -4.55
CA ARG A 211 9.95 24.08 -5.16
C ARG A 211 10.82 25.23 -5.60
N VAL A 212 12.06 25.29 -5.11
CA VAL A 212 13.06 26.20 -5.63
C VAL A 212 13.32 25.79 -7.07
N THR A 213 12.98 26.67 -8.00
CA THR A 213 13.22 26.50 -9.43
C THR A 213 14.57 27.11 -9.79
N LEU A 214 15.14 26.73 -10.94
CA LEU A 214 16.32 27.41 -11.48
C LEU A 214 16.11 28.93 -11.56
N TYR A 215 14.88 29.38 -11.81
CA TYR A 215 14.52 30.80 -11.86
C TYR A 215 14.70 31.53 -10.52
N ASP A 216 14.56 30.84 -9.39
CA ASP A 216 14.76 31.43 -8.06
C ASP A 216 16.25 31.68 -7.74
N PHE A 217 17.18 31.10 -8.50
CA PHE A 217 18.63 31.36 -8.39
C PHE A 217 19.10 32.55 -9.25
N PHE A 218 18.26 33.09 -10.13
CA PHE A 218 18.59 34.22 -11.01
C PHE A 218 17.93 35.54 -10.56
N LYS A 219 17.39 35.59 -9.33
CA LYS A 219 16.88 36.80 -8.66
C LYS A 219 17.80 37.18 -7.52
#